data_AF-A0A1J8PKS8-F1
#
_entry.id   AF-A0A1J8PKS8-F1
#
_cell.length_a   1.000
_cell.length_b   1.000
_cell.length_c   1.000
_cell.angle_alpha   90.00
_cell.angle_beta   90.00
_cell.angle_gamma   90.00
#
_symmetry.space_group_name_H-M   'P 1'
#
loop_
_entity.id
_entity.type
_entity.pdbx_description
1 polymer ?
#
loop_
_entity_poly.entity_id
_entity_poly.type
_entity_poly.pdbx_seq_one_letter_code
_entity_poly.pdbx_strand_id
1 'polypeptide(L)'
;YRRSKEEEEKSKNVWLKGHTDVGSITILWSQPVGGLQILAPDGRWKWVRHIDNALAINTGDVINFMSGGYYKPTIHRVVQPPED
;
A
#
# COMPACT_ATOMS: atom_id res chain seq x y z
N TYR A 1 1.30 12.28 -14.57
CA TYR A 1 2.53 13.10 -14.66
C TYR A 1 3.71 12.23 -14.27
N ARG A 2 4.74 12.15 -15.12
CA ARG A 2 5.99 11.41 -14.82
C ARG A 2 6.88 12.33 -13.98
N ARG A 3 7.28 11.89 -12.78
CA ARG A 3 8.22 12.64 -11.93
C ARG A 3 9.61 12.65 -12.60
N SER A 4 10.34 13.75 -12.43
CA SER A 4 11.74 13.85 -12.85
C SER A 4 12.65 13.00 -11.95
N LYS A 5 13.86 12.67 -12.43
CA LYS A 5 14.84 11.91 -11.64
C LYS A 5 15.19 12.60 -10.31
N GLU A 6 15.28 13.93 -10.33
CA GLU A 6 15.58 14.73 -9.14
C GLU A 6 14.45 14.63 -8.10
N GLU A 7 13.19 14.63 -8.53
CA GLU A 7 12.03 14.45 -7.63
C GLU A 7 11.95 13.03 -7.06
N GLU A 8 12.28 12.02 -7.86
CA GLU A 8 12.34 10.63 -7.40
C GLU A 8 13.42 10.45 -6.33
N GLU A 9 14.62 10.98 -6.56
CA GLU A 9 15.71 10.94 -5.59
C GLU A 9 15.37 11.66 -4.29
N LYS A 10 14.79 12.88 -4.37
CA LYS A 10 14.32 13.64 -3.20
C LYS A 10 13.26 12.89 -2.40
N SER A 11 12.38 12.15 -3.07
CA SER A 11 11.33 11.35 -2.42
C SER A 11 11.79 9.95 -2.00
N LYS A 12 13.05 9.56 -2.30
CA LYS A 12 13.56 8.19 -2.15
C LYS A 12 12.66 7.16 -2.84
N ASN A 13 12.12 7.54 -4.00
CA ASN A 13 11.17 6.77 -4.79
C ASN A 13 9.84 6.45 -4.05
N VAL A 14 9.51 7.18 -2.97
CA VAL A 14 8.25 7.00 -2.23
C VAL A 14 7.21 7.99 -2.76
N TRP A 15 6.16 7.45 -3.37
CA TRP A 15 5.08 8.24 -3.97
C TRP A 15 3.98 8.56 -2.97
N LEU A 16 3.69 7.62 -2.07
CA LEU A 16 2.80 7.78 -0.93
C LEU A 16 3.44 7.11 0.29
N LYS A 17 3.59 7.85 1.39
CA LYS A 17 4.25 7.35 2.60
C LYS A 17 3.44 6.23 3.26
N GLY A 18 4.11 5.46 4.13
CA GLY A 18 3.47 4.44 4.94
C GLY A 18 2.32 5.02 5.77
N HIS A 19 1.11 4.51 5.58
CA HIS A 19 -0.10 4.95 6.27
C HIS A 19 -1.10 3.80 6.42
N THR A 20 -2.12 4.02 7.24
CA THR A 20 -3.34 3.22 7.32
C THR A 20 -4.48 3.98 6.67
N ASP A 21 -5.51 3.25 6.23
CA ASP A 21 -6.73 3.87 5.74
C ASP A 21 -7.63 4.26 6.90
N VAL A 22 -8.17 5.48 6.86
CA VAL A 22 -9.10 5.97 7.89
C VAL A 22 -10.44 5.19 7.89
N GLY A 23 -10.84 4.64 6.73
CA GLY A 23 -12.13 3.96 6.55
C GLY A 23 -12.26 2.59 7.23
N SER A 24 -13.32 1.86 6.91
CA SER A 24 -13.53 0.49 7.41
C SER A 24 -12.79 -0.54 6.56
N ILE A 25 -13.09 -0.57 5.26
CA ILE A 25 -12.52 -1.49 4.28
C ILE A 25 -12.20 -0.69 3.01
N THR A 26 -11.01 -0.93 2.47
CA THR A 26 -10.60 -0.44 1.16
C THR A 26 -10.57 -1.61 0.18
N ILE A 27 -11.11 -1.38 -1.03
CA ILE A 27 -11.15 -2.36 -2.11
C ILE A 27 -10.49 -1.72 -3.32
N LEU A 28 -9.40 -2.32 -3.80
CA LEU A 28 -8.64 -1.86 -4.95
C LEU A 28 -8.64 -2.93 -6.03
N TRP A 29 -8.92 -2.53 -7.26
CA TRP A 29 -8.71 -3.40 -8.42
C TRP A 29 -7.22 -3.64 -8.64
N SER A 30 -6.82 -4.91 -8.81
CA SER A 30 -5.41 -5.23 -9.07
C SER A 30 -4.99 -4.72 -10.45
N GLN A 31 -4.04 -3.79 -10.48
CA GLN A 31 -3.47 -3.27 -11.72
C GLN A 31 -2.10 -3.92 -12.01
N PRO A 32 -1.71 -4.08 -13.29
CA PRO A 32 -0.42 -4.64 -13.69
C PRO A 32 0.72 -3.64 -13.50
N VAL A 33 0.76 -2.95 -12.36
CA VAL A 33 1.78 -1.97 -11.99
C VAL A 33 2.23 -2.26 -10.56
N GLY A 34 3.49 -2.66 -10.39
CA GLY A 34 4.05 -3.06 -9.10
C GLY A 34 4.46 -1.89 -8.23
N GLY A 35 3.52 -1.03 -7.80
CA GLY A 35 3.83 0.14 -6.95
C GLY A 35 3.49 -0.03 -5.45
N LEU A 36 2.63 -0.99 -5.11
CA LEU A 36 2.06 -1.13 -3.77
C LEU A 36 2.91 -2.04 -2.88
N GLN A 37 3.22 -1.56 -1.67
CA GLN A 37 3.89 -2.33 -0.63
C GLN A 37 3.13 -2.30 0.69
N ILE A 38 3.14 -3.41 1.42
CA ILE A 38 2.60 -3.54 2.78
C ILE A 38 3.74 -3.76 3.79
N LEU A 39 3.58 -3.24 5.01
CA LEU A 39 4.51 -3.50 6.10
C LEU A 39 4.10 -4.80 6.81
N ALA A 40 4.94 -5.82 6.72
CA ALA A 40 4.70 -7.09 7.39
C ALA A 40 5.01 -7.02 8.91
N PRO A 41 4.51 -7.97 9.72
CA PRO A 41 4.75 -7.98 11.17
C PRO A 41 6.23 -8.07 11.57
N ASP A 42 7.09 -8.53 10.67
CA ASP A 42 8.55 -8.57 10.86
C ASP A 42 9.23 -7.22 10.58
N GLY A 43 8.46 -6.15 10.35
CA GLY A 43 8.95 -4.80 10.07
C GLY A 43 9.50 -4.61 8.66
N ARG A 44 9.32 -5.59 7.76
CA ARG A 44 9.80 -5.51 6.38
C ARG A 44 8.68 -5.17 5.40
N TRP A 45 9.00 -4.31 4.44
CA TRP A 45 8.09 -4.01 3.33
C TRP A 45 8.03 -5.20 2.37
N LYS A 46 6.81 -5.61 2.00
CA LYS A 46 6.54 -6.67 1.03
C LYS A 46 5.73 -6.12 -0.14
N TRP A 47 6.07 -6.54 -1.34
CA TRP A 47 5.33 -6.20 -2.56
C TRP A 47 3.99 -6.91 -2.61
N VAL A 48 2.95 -6.17 -3.02
CA VAL A 48 1.68 -6.77 -3.41
C VAL A 48 1.78 -7.17 -4.87
N ARG A 49 1.76 -8.47 -5.14
CA ARG A 49 1.83 -9.00 -6.50
C ARG A 49 0.51 -8.71 -7.23
N HIS A 50 0.61 -8.29 -8.49
CA HIS A 50 -0.55 -8.24 -9.37
C HIS A 50 -1.08 -9.66 -9.64
N ILE A 51 -2.40 -9.82 -9.54
CA ILE A 51 -3.11 -11.03 -9.96
C ILE A 51 -4.23 -10.56 -10.87
N ASP A 52 -4.29 -11.15 -12.07
CA ASP A 52 -5.30 -10.78 -13.06
C ASP A 52 -6.72 -11.02 -12.52
N ASN A 53 -7.61 -10.07 -12.76
CA ASN A 53 -9.00 -10.04 -12.26
C ASN A 53 -9.15 -10.18 -10.72
N ALA A 54 -8.12 -9.82 -9.94
CA ALA A 54 -8.19 -9.85 -8.49
C ALA A 54 -8.50 -8.48 -7.86
N LEU A 55 -9.00 -8.53 -6.63
CA LEU A 55 -9.16 -7.38 -5.75
C LEU A 55 -8.14 -7.46 -4.61
N ALA A 56 -7.44 -6.36 -4.35
CA ALA A 56 -6.72 -6.15 -3.11
C ALA A 56 -7.68 -5.53 -2.09
N ILE A 57 -7.85 -6.18 -0.94
CA ILE A 57 -8.76 -5.75 0.12
C ILE A 57 -7.97 -5.60 1.41
N ASN A 58 -8.11 -4.46 2.08
CA ASN A 58 -7.52 -4.24 3.39
C ASN A 58 -8.49 -3.55 4.35
N THR A 59 -8.23 -3.74 5.63
CA THR A 59 -8.94 -3.12 6.74
C THR A 59 -8.31 -1.77 7.07
N GLY A 60 -9.15 -0.84 7.51
CA GLY A 60 -8.75 0.48 7.99
C GLY A 60 -9.04 0.70 9.49
N ASP A 61 -8.82 1.93 9.93
CA ASP A 61 -8.85 2.30 11.34
C ASP A 61 -10.24 2.17 11.97
N VAL A 62 -11.31 2.41 11.21
CA VAL A 62 -12.69 2.30 11.72
C VAL A 62 -13.04 0.86 12.09
N ILE A 63 -12.71 -0.13 11.26
CA ILE A 63 -13.05 -1.54 11.60
C ILE A 63 -12.15 -2.09 12.71
N ASN A 64 -10.92 -1.60 12.80
CA ASN A 64 -10.04 -1.88 13.93
C ASN A 64 -10.67 -1.39 15.24
N PHE A 65 -11.16 -0.14 15.26
CA PHE A 65 -11.85 0.43 16.42
C PHE A 65 -13.14 -0.34 16.76
N MET A 66 -14.01 -0.57 15.78
CA MET A 66 -15.29 -1.27 15.98
C MET A 66 -15.13 -2.72 16.47
N SER A 67 -14.05 -3.39 16.05
CA SER A 67 -13.77 -4.78 16.42
C SER A 67 -12.96 -4.94 17.71
N GLY A 68 -12.69 -3.85 18.44
CA GLY A 68 -11.88 -3.89 19.66
C GLY A 68 -10.43 -4.31 19.41
N GLY A 69 -9.90 -3.99 18.22
CA GLY A 69 -8.51 -4.30 17.84
C GLY A 69 -8.30 -5.67 17.19
N TYR A 70 -9.38 -6.41 16.89
CA TYR A 70 -9.27 -7.72 16.26
C TYR A 70 -8.74 -7.62 14.81
N TYR A 71 -9.32 -6.72 14.02
CA TYR A 71 -8.91 -6.48 12.63
C TYR A 71 -7.92 -5.32 12.55
N LYS A 72 -6.62 -5.64 12.59
CA LYS A 72 -5.57 -4.63 12.53
C LYS A 72 -5.52 -3.94 11.16
N PRO A 73 -5.38 -2.61 11.10
CA PRO A 73 -5.21 -1.90 9.84
C PRO A 73 -3.80 -2.17 9.30
N THR A 74 -3.70 -2.44 8.01
CA THR A 74 -2.40 -2.75 7.38
C THR A 74 -1.72 -1.47 6.94
N ILE A 75 -0.51 -1.22 7.46
CA ILE A 75 0.32 -0.11 6.99
C ILE A 75 0.77 -0.42 5.56
N HIS A 76 0.51 0.49 4.64
CA HIS A 76 0.87 0.34 3.23
C HIS A 76 1.41 1.65 2.65
N ARG A 77 2.17 1.55 1.57
CA ARG A 77 2.81 2.68 0.88
C ARG A 77 2.82 2.44 -0.62
N VAL A 78 2.97 3.52 -1.38
CA VAL A 78 3.21 3.44 -2.84
C VAL A 78 4.62 3.94 -3.11
N VAL A 79 5.37 3.16 -3.87
CA VAL A 79 6.72 3.50 -4.33
C VAL A 79 6.76 3.47 -5.85
N GLN A 80 7.81 4.05 -6.43
CA GLN A 80 8.12 3.88 -7.83
C GLN A 80 8.13 2.38 -8.17
N PRO A 81 7.40 1.95 -9.21
CA PRO A 81 7.46 0.57 -9.66
C PRO A 81 8.90 0.14 -9.98
N PRO A 82 9.27 -1.12 -9.68
CA PRO A 82 10.56 -1.63 -10.11
C PRO A 82 10.67 -1.61 -11.64
N GLU A 83 11.90 -1.56 -12.16
CA GLU A 83 12.14 -1.82 -13.58
C GLU A 83 11.73 -3.27 -13.92
N ASP A 84 11.21 -3.47 -15.13
CA ASP A 84 10.75 -4.77 -15.63
C ASP A 84 11.87 -5.82 -15.71
#